data_AF-A0A1V4IPL2-F1
#
_entry.id   AF-A0A1V4IPL2-F1
#
_cell.length_a   1.000
_cell.length_b   1.000
_cell.length_c   1.000
_cell.angle_alpha   90.00
_cell.angle_beta   90.00
_cell.angle_gamma   90.00
#
_symmetry.space_group_name_H-M   'P 1'
#
loop_
_entity.id
_entity.type
_entity.pdbx_description
1 polymer ?
#
loop_
_entity_poly.entity_id
_entity_poly.type
_entity_poly.pdbx_seq_one_letter_code
_entity_poly.pdbx_strand_id
1 'polypeptide(L)'
;MKFEDLAKKQYQDIDNLSTLLKSYVDVYRLLIAGASELYNVNLTKKSEVRKALERVENVGELIDKLVSTLDRCEGAYLRYCKIKNDYITTTTEKDKIFTEIDNELNFQNSEREE
;
A
#
# COMPACT_ATOMS: atom_id res chain seq x y z
N MET A 1 12.48 -20.40 9.47
CA MET A 1 11.33 -19.46 9.41
C MET A 1 10.28 -20.07 8.51
N LYS A 2 8.99 -20.09 8.89
CA LYS A 2 7.96 -20.68 8.02
C LYS A 2 7.72 -19.76 6.83
N PHE A 3 7.26 -20.32 5.71
CA PHE A 3 7.01 -19.53 4.49
C PHE A 3 5.90 -18.48 4.71
N GLU A 4 4.90 -18.80 5.54
CA GLU A 4 3.86 -17.87 5.96
C GLU A 4 4.43 -16.66 6.73
N ASP A 5 5.40 -16.89 7.63
CA ASP A 5 6.08 -15.82 8.36
C ASP A 5 6.84 -14.89 7.40
N LEU A 6 7.46 -15.47 6.36
CA LEU A 6 8.17 -14.71 5.32
C LEU A 6 7.20 -13.85 4.52
N ALA A 7 6.07 -14.41 4.10
CA ALA A 7 5.05 -13.68 3.35
C ALA A 7 4.41 -12.55 4.19
N LYS A 8 4.17 -12.80 5.48
CA LYS A 8 3.66 -11.77 6.40
C LYS A 8 4.64 -10.63 6.60
N LYS A 9 5.93 -10.92 6.74
CA LYS A 9 6.98 -9.89 6.82
C LYS A 9 7.06 -9.09 5.54
N GLN A 10 7.06 -9.75 4.37
CA GLN A 10 7.06 -9.08 3.08
C GLN A 10 5.85 -8.15 2.91
N TYR A 11 4.66 -8.58 3.32
CA TYR A 11 3.46 -7.74 3.33
C TYR A 11 3.66 -6.50 4.21
N GLN A 12 4.18 -6.68 5.43
CA GLN A 12 4.45 -5.58 6.35
C GLN A 12 5.47 -4.59 5.75
N ASP A 13 6.50 -5.08 5.08
CA ASP A 13 7.49 -4.24 4.40
C ASP A 13 6.84 -3.43 3.26
N ILE A 14 5.99 -4.04 2.45
CA ILE A 14 5.23 -3.36 1.39
C ILE A 14 4.30 -2.29 1.98
N ASP A 15 3.60 -2.60 3.06
CA ASP A 15 2.69 -1.67 3.76
C ASP A 15 3.46 -0.47 4.34
N ASN A 16 4.60 -0.72 4.98
CA ASN A 16 5.49 0.31 5.50
C ASN A 16 6.03 1.21 4.38
N LEU A 17 6.48 0.62 3.27
CA LEU A 17 6.96 1.37 2.10
C LEU A 17 5.85 2.19 1.43
N SER A 18 4.62 1.68 1.39
CA SER A 18 3.44 2.38 0.87
C SER A 18 3.08 3.58 1.75
N THR A 19 3.16 3.41 3.07
CA THR A 19 2.98 4.50 4.04
C THR A 19 4.06 5.57 3.90
N LEU A 20 5.32 5.15 3.72
CA LEU A 20 6.44 6.06 3.49
C LEU A 20 6.26 6.84 2.18
N LEU A 21 5.79 6.19 1.12
CA LEU A 21 5.52 6.83 -0.17
C LEU A 21 4.48 7.93 -0.03
N LYS A 22 3.37 7.63 0.67
CA LYS A 22 2.34 8.64 0.97
C LYS A 22 2.94 9.86 1.68
N SER A 23 3.75 9.63 2.70
CA SER A 23 4.43 10.70 3.44
C SER A 23 5.32 11.57 2.53
N TYR A 24 6.10 10.95 1.64
CA TYR A 24 6.95 11.68 0.69
C TYR A 24 6.15 12.48 -0.32
N VAL A 25 5.06 11.93 -0.86
CA VAL A 25 4.14 12.64 -1.76
C VAL A 25 3.51 13.84 -1.07
N ASP A 26 3.10 13.70 0.20
CA ASP A 26 2.55 14.80 0.98
C ASP A 26 3.59 15.91 1.21
N VAL A 27 4.83 15.55 1.57
CA VAL A 27 5.95 16.49 1.70
C VAL A 27 6.26 17.19 0.37
N TYR A 28 6.30 16.45 -0.73
CA TYR A 28 6.53 17.00 -2.06
C TYR A 28 5.49 18.06 -2.43
N ARG A 29 4.20 17.77 -2.21
CA ARG A 29 3.11 18.71 -2.46
C ARG A 29 3.20 19.96 -1.59
N LEU A 30 3.53 19.80 -0.30
CA LEU A 30 3.73 20.91 0.62
C LEU A 30 4.91 21.81 0.20
N LEU A 31 6.03 21.22 -0.23
CA LEU A 31 7.18 21.97 -0.71
C LEU A 31 6.88 22.75 -1.99
N ILE A 32 6.10 22.17 -2.92
CA ILE A 32 5.63 22.89 -4.12
C ILE A 32 4.75 24.07 -3.73
N ALA A 33 3.77 23.86 -2.85
CA ALA A 33 2.89 24.92 -2.38
C ALA A 33 3.69 26.05 -1.71
N GLY A 34 4.61 25.71 -0.80
CA GLY A 34 5.47 26.69 -0.14
C GLY A 34 6.41 27.42 -1.11
N ALA A 35 6.93 26.76 -2.14
CA ALA A 35 7.72 27.41 -3.18
C ALA A 35 6.89 28.40 -4.00
N SER A 36 5.63 28.06 -4.31
CA SER A 36 4.70 28.95 -5.00
C SER A 36 4.33 30.17 -4.16
N GLU A 37 4.10 29.98 -2.85
CA GLU A 37 3.83 31.07 -1.92
C GLU A 37 5.03 32.01 -1.80
N LEU A 38 6.25 31.46 -1.65
CA LEU A 38 7.50 32.22 -1.61
C LEU A 38 7.70 33.07 -2.88
N TYR A 39 7.38 32.53 -4.05
CA TYR A 39 7.49 33.24 -5.32
C TYR A 39 6.56 34.46 -5.40
N ASN A 40 5.37 34.36 -4.80
CA ASN A 40 4.37 35.43 -4.81
C ASN A 40 4.64 36.55 -3.79
N VAL A 41 5.60 36.35 -2.88
CA VAL A 41 6.00 37.38 -1.91
C VAL A 41 6.99 38.36 -2.57
N ASN A 42 6.56 39.62 -2.66
CA ASN A 42 7.23 40.70 -3.41
C ASN A 42 8.67 41.05 -2.93
N LEU A 43 9.08 40.54 -1.77
CA LEU A 43 10.41 40.76 -1.17
C LEU A 43 11.32 39.52 -1.18
N THR A 44 10.84 38.38 -1.69
CA THR A 44 11.62 37.13 -1.68
C THR A 44 12.75 37.17 -2.69
N LYS A 45 13.94 36.69 -2.30
CA LYS A 45 15.05 36.58 -3.25
C LYS A 45 14.81 35.41 -4.20
N LYS A 46 15.05 35.60 -5.50
CA LYS A 46 14.98 34.51 -6.50
C LYS A 46 15.79 33.26 -6.11
N SER A 47 16.90 33.45 -5.40
CA SER A 47 17.73 32.36 -4.88
C SER A 47 17.03 31.49 -3.84
N GLU A 48 16.09 32.03 -3.07
CA GLU A 48 15.34 31.29 -2.04
C GLU A 48 14.27 30.40 -2.68
N VAL A 49 13.56 30.94 -3.69
CA VAL A 49 12.63 30.14 -4.51
C VAL A 49 13.38 29.00 -5.20
N ARG A 50 14.54 29.27 -5.78
CA ARG A 50 15.37 28.24 -6.42
C ARG A 50 15.78 27.13 -5.43
N LYS A 51 16.24 27.49 -4.23
CA LYS A 51 16.54 26.51 -3.17
C LYS A 51 15.32 25.69 -2.76
N ALA A 52 14.12 26.28 -2.74
CA ALA A 52 12.89 25.55 -2.45
C ALA A 52 12.58 24.53 -3.56
N LEU A 53 12.75 24.92 -4.83
CA LEU A 53 12.57 24.01 -5.98
C LEU A 53 13.61 22.89 -6.01
N GLU A 54 14.87 23.17 -5.68
CA GLU A 54 15.92 22.12 -5.54
C GLU A 54 15.55 21.09 -4.46
N ARG A 55 14.90 21.52 -3.36
CA ARG A 55 14.38 20.58 -2.34
C ARG A 55 13.21 19.74 -2.86
N VAL A 56 12.31 20.33 -3.65
CA VAL A 56 11.21 19.61 -4.31
C VAL A 56 11.78 18.51 -5.20
N GLU A 57 12.79 18.83 -6.01
CA GLU A 57 13.46 17.88 -6.91
C GLU A 57 14.08 16.71 -6.14
N ASN A 58 14.82 16.99 -5.06
CA ASN A 58 15.39 15.96 -4.20
C ASN A 58 14.34 15.01 -3.61
N VAL A 59 13.18 15.52 -3.20
CA VAL A 59 12.07 14.67 -2.71
C VAL A 59 11.44 13.88 -3.85
N GLY A 60 11.30 14.47 -5.04
CA GLY A 60 10.86 13.78 -6.24
C GLY A 60 11.72 12.55 -6.56
N GLU A 61 13.04 12.69 -6.51
CA GLU A 61 13.94 11.54 -6.72
C GLU A 61 13.76 10.42 -5.68
N LEU A 62 13.46 10.77 -4.42
CA LEU A 62 13.21 9.79 -3.37
C LEU A 62 11.89 9.05 -3.62
N ILE A 63 10.86 9.74 -4.10
CA ILE A 63 9.59 9.15 -4.54
C ILE A 63 9.86 8.14 -5.66
N ASP A 64 10.60 8.51 -6.70
CA ASP A 64 10.88 7.63 -7.83
C ASP A 64 11.63 6.35 -7.43
N LYS A 65 12.64 6.49 -6.55
CA LYS A 65 13.39 5.36 -5.99
C LYS A 65 12.48 4.45 -5.17
N LEU A 66 11.55 5.01 -4.39
CA LEU A 66 10.64 4.25 -3.55
C LEU A 66 9.57 3.52 -4.38
N VAL A 67 9.00 4.16 -5.41
CA VAL A 67 8.07 3.52 -6.36
C VAL A 67 8.75 2.36 -7.06
N SER A 68 9.98 2.54 -7.55
CA SER A 68 10.76 1.48 -8.18
C SER A 68 11.05 0.31 -7.23
N THR A 69 11.18 0.58 -5.94
CA THR A 69 11.41 -0.45 -4.91
C THR A 69 10.12 -1.20 -4.59
N LEU A 70 8.99 -0.49 -4.46
CA LEU A 70 7.67 -1.08 -4.25
C LEU A 70 7.29 -2.04 -5.38
N ASP A 71 7.47 -1.62 -6.64
CA ASP A 71 7.18 -2.47 -7.81
C ASP A 71 7.93 -3.81 -7.75
N ARG A 72 9.20 -3.78 -7.35
CA ARG A 72 10.03 -4.99 -7.18
C ARG A 72 9.57 -5.85 -6.01
N CYS A 73 9.25 -5.25 -4.87
CA CYS A 73 8.84 -5.96 -3.65
C CYS A 73 7.44 -6.57 -3.77
N GLU A 74 6.50 -5.86 -4.38
CA GLU A 74 5.11 -6.28 -4.54
C GLU A 74 5.01 -7.51 -5.45
N GLY A 75 5.79 -7.56 -6.54
CA GLY A 75 5.73 -8.67 -7.50
C GLY A 75 5.96 -10.05 -6.87
N ALA A 76 6.80 -10.16 -5.84
CA ALA A 76 7.00 -11.41 -5.11
C ALA A 76 5.80 -11.78 -4.24
N TYR A 77 5.21 -10.80 -3.54
CA TYR A 77 4.05 -11.00 -2.70
C TYR A 77 2.79 -11.36 -3.51
N LEU A 78 2.57 -10.69 -4.65
CA LEU A 78 1.47 -11.02 -5.56
C LEU A 78 1.55 -12.46 -6.08
N ARG A 79 2.75 -12.93 -6.41
CA ARG A 79 2.95 -14.36 -6.78
C ARG A 79 2.56 -15.29 -5.65
N TYR A 80 2.94 -14.98 -4.41
CA TYR A 80 2.52 -15.76 -3.24
C TYR A 80 0.99 -15.79 -3.11
N CYS A 81 0.33 -14.62 -3.19
CA CYS A 81 -1.13 -14.53 -3.11
C CYS A 81 -1.80 -15.39 -4.18
N LYS A 82 -1.28 -15.37 -5.42
CA LYS A 82 -1.78 -16.20 -6.52
C LYS A 82 -1.65 -17.69 -6.22
N ILE A 83 -0.46 -18.16 -5.86
CA ILE A 83 -0.21 -19.57 -5.53
C ILE A 83 -1.10 -20.03 -4.37
N LYS A 84 -1.22 -19.22 -3.32
CA LYS A 84 -2.08 -19.51 -2.16
C LYS A 84 -3.54 -19.62 -2.58
N ASN A 85 -4.02 -18.69 -3.42
CA ASN A 85 -5.37 -18.73 -3.94
C ASN A 85 -5.63 -19.98 -4.80
N ASP A 86 -4.69 -20.34 -5.68
CA ASP A 86 -4.80 -21.52 -6.53
C ASP A 86 -4.85 -22.81 -5.69
N TYR A 87 -4.02 -22.89 -4.64
CA TYR A 87 -4.03 -24.00 -3.69
C TYR A 87 -5.37 -24.12 -2.98
N ILE A 88 -5.90 -23.02 -2.42
CA ILE A 88 -7.21 -23.00 -1.77
C ILE A 88 -8.28 -23.46 -2.77
N THR A 89 -8.32 -22.86 -3.94
CA THR A 89 -9.33 -23.16 -4.98
C THR A 89 -9.29 -24.64 -5.40
N THR A 90 -8.10 -25.25 -5.47
CA THR A 90 -7.94 -26.65 -5.90
C THR A 90 -8.22 -27.64 -4.78
N THR A 91 -7.92 -27.28 -3.53
CA THR A 91 -8.07 -28.18 -2.37
C THR A 91 -9.42 -28.06 -1.68
N THR A 92 -10.14 -26.97 -1.90
CA THR A 92 -11.45 -26.78 -1.33
C THR A 92 -12.50 -27.55 -2.13
N GLU A 93 -13.13 -28.53 -1.49
CA GLU A 93 -14.32 -29.19 -2.02
C GLU A 93 -15.52 -28.24 -1.90
N LYS A 94 -16.07 -27.84 -3.05
CA LYS A 94 -17.22 -26.93 -3.15
C LYS A 94 -18.38 -27.34 -2.24
N ASP A 95 -18.64 -28.64 -2.14
CA ASP A 95 -19.73 -29.21 -1.36
C ASP A 95 -19.50 -29.05 0.15
N LYS A 96 -18.24 -29.04 0.62
CA LYS A 96 -17.92 -28.74 2.03
C LYS A 96 -18.23 -27.28 2.36
N ILE A 97 -17.90 -26.34 1.47
CA ILE A 97 -18.26 -24.93 1.66
C ILE A 97 -19.79 -24.78 1.70
N PHE A 98 -20.51 -25.37 0.74
CA PHE A 98 -21.97 -25.26 0.73
C PHE A 98 -22.60 -25.87 1.98
N THR A 99 -22.11 -27.02 2.43
CA THR A 99 -22.58 -27.64 3.66
C THR A 99 -22.36 -26.73 4.88
N GLU A 100 -21.20 -26.06 4.96
CA GLU A 100 -20.91 -25.11 6.05
C GLU A 100 -21.88 -23.91 6.01
N ILE A 101 -22.11 -23.35 4.83
CA ILE A 101 -23.05 -22.23 4.63
C ILE A 101 -24.49 -22.64 4.98
N ASP A 102 -24.95 -23.79 4.49
CA ASP A 102 -26.30 -24.28 4.75
C ASP A 102 -26.52 -24.55 6.25
N ASN A 103 -25.52 -25.10 6.93
CA ASN A 103 -25.59 -25.30 8.38
C ASN A 103 -25.68 -23.97 9.14
N GLU A 104 -24.90 -22.95 8.75
CA GLU A 104 -24.94 -21.64 9.40
C GLU A 104 -26.28 -20.91 9.14
N LEU A 105 -26.81 -20.98 7.92
CA LEU A 105 -28.12 -20.42 7.57
C LEU A 105 -29.26 -21.12 8.32
N ASN A 106 -29.21 -22.45 8.42
CA ASN A 106 -30.20 -23.21 9.19
C ASN A 106 -30.12 -22.89 10.69
N PHE A 107 -28.91 -22.74 11.24
CA PHE A 107 -28.71 -22.33 12.63
C PHE A 107 -29.29 -20.93 12.91
N GLN A 108 -29.04 -19.95 12.04
CA GLN A 108 -29.60 -18.60 12.19
C GLN A 108 -31.12 -18.56 12.03
N ASN A 109 -31.71 -19.44 11.22
CA ASN A 109 -33.17 -19.55 11.13
C ASN A 109 -33.77 -20.15 12.40
N SER A 110 -33.13 -21.16 13.01
CA SER A 110 -33.61 -21.74 14.27
C SER A 110 -33.62 -20.76 15.45
N GLU A 111 -32.68 -19.80 15.51
CA GLU A 111 -32.66 -18.76 16.55
C GLU A 111 -33.75 -17.68 16.39
N ARG A 112 -34.41 -17.60 15.23
CA ARG A 112 -35.48 -16.60 14.95
C ARG A 112 -36.88 -17.13 15.19
N GLU A 113 -37.04 -18.45 15.28
CA GLU A 113 -38.33 -19.13 15.48
C GLU A 113 -38.62 -19.45 16.96
N GLU A 114 -37.67 -19.18 17.87
CA GLU A 114 -37.84 -19.18 19.34
C GLU A 114 -38.27 -17.80 19.87
#